data_AF-A0A3D2W1I1-F1
#
_entry.id   AF-A0A3D2W1I1-F1
#
_cell.length_a   1.000
_cell.length_b   1.000
_cell.length_c   1.000
_cell.angle_alpha   90.00
_cell.angle_beta   90.00
_cell.angle_gamma   90.00
#
_symmetry.space_group_name_H-M   'P 1'
#
loop_
_entity.id
_entity.type
_entity.pdbx_description
1 polymer ?
#
loop_
_entity_poly.entity_id
_entity_poly.type
_entity_poly.pdbx_seq_one_letter_code
_entity_poly.pdbx_strand_id
1 'polypeptide(L)'
;MSDQPRLFEFRMGERSPETLVLSESNRDAAMMLTGWRQWPGGAMALIGPPGSGKTHLALAWALEAGARQASPAAAAEDAAAIFRESGGRVFVDDADGPHDEAMLWRVLDL
;
A
#
# COMPACT_ATOMS: atom_id res chain seq x y z
N MET A 1 1.06 29.52 -29.38
CA MET A 1 0.15 28.37 -29.19
C MET A 1 1.00 27.11 -29.27
N SER A 2 1.57 26.68 -28.15
CA SER A 2 2.43 25.49 -28.11
C SER A 2 1.56 24.27 -27.95
N ASP A 3 1.54 23.45 -28.98
CA ASP A 3 0.97 22.11 -28.99
C ASP A 3 1.78 21.24 -28.02
N GLN A 4 1.18 20.90 -26.88
CA GLN A 4 1.76 20.00 -25.89
C GLN A 4 1.31 18.58 -26.28
N PRO A 5 2.21 17.69 -26.72
CA PRO A 5 1.83 16.33 -27.03
C PRO A 5 1.33 15.67 -25.75
N ARG A 6 0.09 15.19 -25.76
CA ARG A 6 -0.50 14.44 -24.65
C ARG A 6 0.28 13.14 -24.49
N LEU A 7 1.24 13.14 -23.57
CA LEU A 7 1.99 11.97 -23.17
C LEU A 7 1.04 11.10 -22.33
N PHE A 8 0.51 10.06 -22.97
CA PHE A 8 -0.29 8.95 -22.42
C PHE A 8 -1.81 9.19 -22.23
N GLU A 9 -2.59 8.27 -22.81
CA GLU A 9 -4.01 8.08 -22.50
C GLU A 9 -4.15 7.68 -21.03
N PHE A 10 -4.65 8.60 -20.22
CA PHE A 10 -5.08 8.31 -18.86
C PHE A 10 -6.31 7.39 -18.94
N ARG A 11 -6.13 6.07 -18.80
CA ARG A 11 -7.23 5.13 -18.62
C ARG A 11 -7.69 5.19 -17.16
N MET A 12 -8.69 6.04 -16.91
CA MET A 12 -9.42 6.09 -15.64
C MET A 12 -9.89 4.67 -15.26
N GLY A 13 -9.39 4.12 -14.15
CA GLY A 13 -9.93 2.92 -13.52
C GLY A 13 -8.94 1.77 -13.24
N GLU A 14 -7.75 1.76 -13.84
CA GLU A 14 -6.76 0.73 -13.54
C GLU A 14 -5.96 1.05 -12.27
N ARG A 15 -6.22 0.27 -11.21
CA ARG A 15 -5.40 0.22 -10.00
C ARG A 15 -4.23 -0.74 -10.22
N SER A 16 -3.36 -0.39 -11.16
CA SER A 16 -2.13 -1.13 -11.44
C SER A 16 -0.92 -0.37 -10.92
N PRO A 17 0.04 -1.04 -10.27
CA PRO A 17 1.36 -0.48 -9.96
C PRO A 17 2.05 0.19 -11.16
N GLU A 18 1.82 -0.35 -12.37
CA GLU A 18 2.47 0.12 -13.60
C GLU A 18 1.97 1.50 -14.06
N THR A 19 0.86 1.98 -13.50
CA THR A 19 0.30 3.31 -13.82
C THR A 19 0.64 4.38 -12.77
N LEU A 20 1.46 4.06 -11.77
CA LEU A 20 1.87 5.02 -10.74
C LEU A 20 2.81 6.08 -11.34
N VAL A 21 2.32 7.32 -11.43
CA VAL A 21 3.15 8.47 -11.81
C VAL A 21 3.78 9.09 -10.55
N LEU A 22 5.10 9.09 -10.48
CA LEU A 22 5.84 9.81 -9.45
C LEU A 22 5.84 11.32 -9.77
N SER A 23 5.45 12.12 -8.79
CA SER A 23 5.47 13.57 -8.83
C SER A 23 6.08 14.10 -7.54
N GLU A 24 6.24 15.41 -7.44
CA GLU A 24 6.64 16.04 -6.18
C GLU A 24 5.68 15.72 -5.03
N SER A 25 4.38 15.60 -5.31
CA SER A 25 3.35 15.40 -4.28
C SER A 25 3.32 14.01 -3.65
N ASN A 26 3.93 12.99 -4.26
CA ASN A 26 3.97 11.62 -3.74
C ASN A 26 5.38 11.05 -3.58
N ARG A 27 6.42 11.86 -3.87
CA ARG A 27 7.82 11.44 -3.82
C ARG A 27 8.23 10.92 -2.45
N ASP A 28 7.89 11.66 -1.39
CA ASP A 28 8.28 11.29 -0.03
C ASP A 28 7.62 9.97 0.40
N ALA A 29 6.33 9.81 0.11
CA ALA A 29 5.60 8.57 0.38
C ALA A 29 6.21 7.38 -0.39
N ALA A 30 6.55 7.57 -1.67
CA ALA A 30 7.21 6.55 -2.47
C ALA A 30 8.60 6.19 -1.93
N MET A 31 9.39 7.18 -1.52
CA MET A 31 10.71 6.95 -0.90
C MET A 31 10.61 6.18 0.42
N MET A 32 9.62 6.50 1.25
CA MET A 32 9.39 5.75 2.49
C MET A 32 8.96 4.31 2.20
N LEU A 33 8.14 4.08 1.17
CA LEU A 33 7.70 2.74 0.77
C LEU A 33 8.82 1.87 0.21
N THR A 34 9.70 2.42 -0.63
CA THR A 34 10.86 1.66 -1.14
C THR A 34 11.88 1.37 -0.04
N GLY A 35 11.93 2.20 1.00
CA GLY A 35 12.76 2.02 2.19
C GLY A 35 12.27 0.99 3.21
N TRP A 36 11.30 0.14 2.89
CA TRP A 36 10.55 -0.68 3.85
C TRP A 36 11.35 -1.58 4.79
N ARG A 37 12.53 -2.05 4.37
CA ARG A 37 13.43 -2.85 5.23
C ARG A 37 13.95 -2.08 6.45
N GLN A 38 13.77 -0.78 6.47
CA GLN A 38 14.28 0.16 7.47
C GLN A 38 13.17 0.74 8.33
N TRP A 39 11.91 0.32 8.13
CA TRP A 39 10.79 0.89 8.89
C TRP A 39 10.97 0.65 10.39
N PRO A 40 10.83 1.70 11.21
CA PRO A 40 10.81 1.54 12.66
C PRO A 40 9.73 0.54 13.08
N GLY A 41 10.10 -0.51 13.79
CA GLY A 41 9.16 -1.55 14.20
C GLY A 41 8.60 -2.41 13.05
N GLY A 42 9.18 -2.35 11.85
CA GLY A 42 8.77 -3.18 10.71
C GLY A 42 7.43 -2.81 10.08
N ALA A 43 6.78 -1.72 10.52
CA ALA A 43 5.47 -1.29 10.05
C ALA A 43 5.45 0.21 9.72
N MET A 44 4.55 0.61 8.82
CA MET A 44 4.34 2.01 8.45
C MET A 44 2.86 2.24 8.13
N ALA A 45 2.31 3.36 8.61
CA ALA A 45 0.99 3.83 8.24
C ALA A 45 1.09 4.88 7.12
N LEU A 46 0.40 4.66 5.99
CA LEU A 46 0.29 5.63 4.89
C LEU A 46 -1.03 6.38 5.02
N ILE A 47 -0.97 7.67 5.37
CA ILE A 47 -2.15 8.50 5.68
C ILE A 47 -2.22 9.68 4.70
N GLY A 48 -3.44 10.04 4.31
CA GLY A 48 -3.70 11.14 3.38
C GLY A 48 -5.16 11.22 2.97
N PRO A 49 -5.60 12.33 2.35
CA PRO A 49 -7.00 12.52 1.95
C PRO A 49 -7.53 11.43 0.98
N PRO A 50 -8.85 11.29 0.84
CA PRO A 50 -9.44 10.49 -0.23
C PRO A 50 -8.91 10.92 -1.61
N GLY A 51 -8.60 9.96 -2.47
CA GLY A 51 -8.08 10.24 -3.82
C GLY A 51 -6.60 10.64 -3.91
N SER A 52 -5.86 10.67 -2.79
CA SER A 52 -4.41 11.01 -2.81
C SER A 52 -3.50 9.88 -3.33
N GLY A 53 -4.05 8.75 -3.78
CA GLY A 53 -3.29 7.63 -4.36
C GLY A 53 -2.71 6.62 -3.36
N LYS A 54 -3.16 6.60 -2.10
CA LYS A 54 -2.67 5.67 -1.06
C LYS A 54 -2.75 4.20 -1.48
N THR A 55 -3.91 3.76 -1.95
CA THR A 55 -4.13 2.39 -2.46
C THR A 55 -3.19 2.08 -3.62
N HIS A 56 -2.99 2.99 -4.57
CA HIS A 56 -2.06 2.80 -5.68
C HIS A 56 -0.62 2.65 -5.20
N LEU A 57 -0.19 3.48 -4.25
CA LEU A 57 1.15 3.39 -3.65
C LEU A 57 1.35 2.08 -2.89
N ALA A 58 0.36 1.66 -2.09
CA ALA A 58 0.40 0.40 -1.34
C ALA A 58 0.45 -0.83 -2.28
N LEU A 59 -0.34 -0.82 -3.36
CA LEU A 59 -0.30 -1.87 -4.38
C LEU A 59 1.04 -1.91 -5.10
N ALA A 60 1.63 -0.76 -5.42
CA ALA A 60 2.94 -0.70 -6.07
C ALA A 60 4.03 -1.29 -5.18
N TRP A 61 4.05 -0.90 -3.90
CA TRP A 61 4.93 -1.53 -2.92
C TRP A 61 4.67 -3.03 -2.79
N ALA A 62 3.42 -3.47 -2.75
CA ALA A 62 3.08 -4.87 -2.59
C ALA A 62 3.57 -5.73 -3.76
N LEU A 63 3.47 -5.22 -4.99
CA LEU A 63 4.01 -5.87 -6.18
C LEU A 63 5.54 -5.97 -6.09
N GLU A 64 6.23 -4.89 -5.76
CA GLU A 64 7.70 -4.83 -5.70
C GLU A 64 8.26 -5.70 -4.56
N ALA A 65 7.67 -5.60 -3.37
CA ALA A 65 8.11 -6.31 -2.19
C ALA A 65 7.63 -7.77 -2.15
N GLY A 66 6.68 -8.17 -3.00
CA GLY A 66 6.00 -9.46 -2.89
C GLY A 66 5.15 -9.56 -1.62
N ALA A 67 4.48 -8.46 -1.25
CA ALA A 67 3.55 -8.41 -0.14
C ALA A 67 2.16 -8.92 -0.57
N ARG A 68 1.37 -9.39 0.39
CA ARG A 68 -0.03 -9.79 0.17
C ARG A 68 -0.99 -8.84 0.88
N GLN A 69 -2.14 -8.61 0.28
CA GLN A 69 -3.20 -7.84 0.94
C GLN A 69 -3.88 -8.71 2.01
N ALA A 70 -4.07 -8.16 3.20
CA ALA A 70 -4.99 -8.69 4.20
C ALA A 70 -6.21 -7.77 4.31
N SER A 71 -7.40 -8.38 4.46
CA SER A 71 -8.62 -7.61 4.71
C SER A 71 -8.60 -7.06 6.13
N PRO A 72 -8.98 -5.78 6.37
CA PRO A 72 -9.09 -5.21 7.72
C PRO A 72 -10.10 -5.98 8.60
N ALA A 73 -11.03 -6.71 8.01
CA ALA A 73 -12.02 -7.53 8.71
C ALA A 73 -11.68 -9.04 8.75
N ALA A 74 -10.46 -9.44 8.36
CA ALA A 74 -10.02 -10.82 8.47
C ALA A 74 -9.91 -11.25 9.94
N ALA A 75 -10.11 -12.52 10.22
CA ALA A 75 -9.79 -13.06 11.53
C ALA A 75 -8.27 -12.98 11.79
N ALA A 76 -7.89 -12.81 13.06
CA ALA A 76 -6.50 -12.62 13.45
C ALA A 76 -5.55 -13.73 12.93
N GLU A 77 -5.95 -15.00 13.03
CA GLU A 77 -5.11 -16.11 12.58
C GLU A 77 -5.03 -16.23 11.05
N ASP A 78 -6.06 -15.79 10.32
CA ASP A 78 -6.01 -15.75 8.86
C ASP A 78 -5.02 -14.69 8.39
N ALA A 79 -5.01 -13.51 9.02
CA ALA A 79 -4.02 -12.47 8.74
C ALA A 79 -2.61 -12.90 9.12
N ALA A 80 -2.44 -13.61 10.25
CA ALA A 80 -1.16 -14.19 10.64
C ALA A 80 -0.66 -15.26 9.65
N ALA A 81 -1.56 -16.05 9.07
CA ALA A 81 -1.22 -16.98 8.00
C ALA A 81 -0.74 -16.23 6.75
N ILE A 82 -1.48 -15.21 6.30
CA ILE A 82 -1.10 -14.36 5.16
C ILE A 82 0.27 -13.74 5.38
N PHE A 83 0.53 -13.15 6.56
CA PHE A 83 1.82 -12.56 6.92
C PHE A 83 2.96 -13.57 6.79
N ARG A 84 2.79 -14.79 7.32
CA ARG A 84 3.83 -15.83 7.25
C ARG A 84 4.07 -16.32 5.82
N GLU A 85 3.01 -16.56 5.07
CA GLU A 85 3.08 -17.01 3.68
C GLU A 85 3.73 -15.97 2.76
N SER A 86 3.61 -14.68 3.08
CA SER A 86 4.26 -13.59 2.34
C SER A 86 5.65 -13.24 2.87
N GLY A 87 6.22 -14.03 3.78
CA GLY A 87 7.54 -13.76 4.37
C GLY A 87 7.59 -12.44 5.15
N GLY A 88 6.51 -12.14 5.88
CA GLY A 88 6.36 -10.95 6.73
C GLY A 88 5.98 -9.68 6.00
N ARG A 89 5.40 -9.78 4.79
CA ARG A 89 5.09 -8.61 3.95
C ARG A 89 3.61 -8.57 3.64
N VAL A 90 2.90 -7.65 4.28
CA VAL A 90 1.46 -7.48 4.12
C VAL A 90 1.12 -6.01 4.13
N PHE A 91 0.10 -5.64 3.37
CA PHE A 91 -0.59 -4.35 3.55
C PHE A 91 -2.06 -4.58 3.87
N VAL A 92 -2.61 -3.64 4.62
CA VAL A 92 -4.05 -3.54 4.91
C VAL A 92 -4.50 -2.21 4.33
N ASP A 93 -5.48 -2.26 3.42
CA ASP A 93 -6.10 -1.05 2.84
C ASP A 93 -7.34 -0.68 3.66
N ASP A 94 -7.70 0.61 3.65
CA ASP A 94 -8.85 1.15 4.39
C ASP A 94 -8.88 0.76 5.89
N ALA A 95 -7.70 0.68 6.53
CA ALA A 95 -7.54 0.27 7.93
C ALA A 95 -8.15 1.28 8.95
N ASP A 96 -8.49 2.49 8.51
CA ASP A 96 -9.19 3.52 9.28
C ASP A 96 -10.72 3.32 9.29
N GLY A 97 -11.25 2.39 8.50
CA GLY A 97 -12.66 1.97 8.50
C GLY A 97 -12.99 0.88 9.52
N PRO A 98 -14.15 0.20 9.39
CA PRO A 98 -14.48 -0.97 10.21
C PRO A 98 -13.44 -2.08 10.07
N HIS A 99 -12.86 -2.51 11.19
CA HIS A 99 -11.80 -3.52 11.22
C HIS A 99 -11.91 -4.41 12.45
N ASP A 100 -11.28 -5.58 12.39
CA ASP A 100 -11.02 -6.41 13.57
C ASP A 100 -9.72 -5.94 14.24
N GLU A 101 -9.84 -5.36 15.44
CA GLU A 101 -8.68 -4.86 16.17
C GLU A 101 -7.69 -5.98 16.53
N ALA A 102 -8.19 -7.17 16.84
CA ALA A 102 -7.33 -8.32 17.15
C ALA A 102 -6.50 -8.73 15.92
N MET A 103 -7.02 -8.53 14.71
CA MET A 103 -6.26 -8.77 13.48
C MET A 103 -5.06 -7.85 13.37
N LEU A 104 -5.25 -6.54 13.54
CA LEU A 104 -4.16 -5.56 13.45
C LEU A 104 -3.08 -5.84 14.49
N TRP A 105 -3.48 -6.06 15.75
CA TRP A 105 -2.54 -6.41 16.82
C TRP A 105 -1.80 -7.70 16.51
N ARG A 106 -2.49 -8.73 16.03
CA ARG A 106 -1.90 -10.02 15.74
C ARG A 106 -0.81 -9.95 14.67
N VAL A 107 -0.98 -9.08 13.67
CA VAL A 107 0.02 -8.85 12.61
C VAL A 107 1.21 -8.03 13.11
N LEU A 108 0.99 -7.04 13.97
CA LEU A 108 2.06 -6.21 14.54
C LEU A 108 2.93 -6.95 15.57
N ASP A 109 2.39 -7.99 16.21
CA ASP A 109 3.09 -8.81 17.21
C ASP A 109 3.96 -9.94 16.61
N LEU A 110 4.02 -10.09 15.27
CA LEU A 110 4.79 -11.13 14.56
C LEU A 110 6.18 -10.67 14.13
#